data_AF-X1TDJ9-F1
#
_entry.id   AF-X1TDJ9-F1
#
_cell.length_a   1.000
_cell.length_b   1.000
_cell.length_c   1.000
_cell.angle_alpha   90.00
_cell.angle_beta   90.00
_cell.angle_gamma   90.00
#
_symmetry.space_group_name_H-M   'P 1'
#
loop_
_entity.id
_entity.type
_entity.pdbx_description
1 polymer ?
#
loop_
_entity_poly.entity_id
_entity_poly.type
_entity_poly.pdbx_seq_one_letter_code
_entity_poly.pdbx_strand_id
1 'polypeptide(L)'
;MPKLFQIVLFLTVVSFGCSKQSRIKSIEVKEVKNPVVSLNGTWKFSMTPPEEFWKTDTDFKNWSDILVPGECQMQGFAIKHDQSYAYKHDFLIPEFKEVKSS
;
A
#
# COMPACT_ATOMS: atom_id res chain seq x y z
N MET A 1 17.02 35.59 33.33
CA MET A 1 17.27 34.65 32.21
C MET A 1 17.76 33.33 32.81
N PRO A 2 16.87 32.36 33.09
CA PRO A 2 16.95 31.05 32.39
C PRO A 2 15.61 30.27 32.29
N LYS A 3 14.44 30.89 32.55
CA LYS A 3 13.15 30.18 32.60
C LYS A 3 12.52 29.88 31.22
N LEU A 4 12.97 30.55 30.17
CA LEU A 4 12.49 30.28 28.80
C LEU A 4 13.22 29.08 28.17
N PHE A 5 14.46 28.81 28.58
CA PHE A 5 15.29 27.73 28.02
C PHE A 5 14.84 26.34 28.49
N GLN A 6 14.27 26.24 29.70
CA GLN A 6 13.73 24.96 30.21
C GLN A 6 12.42 24.53 29.55
N ILE A 7 11.60 25.47 29.06
CA ILE A 7 10.33 25.16 28.36
C ILE A 7 10.62 24.66 26.95
N VAL A 8 11.63 25.21 26.27
CA VAL A 8 12.02 24.79 24.91
C VAL A 8 12.64 23.38 24.93
N LEU A 9 13.36 23.01 25.99
CA LEU A 9 13.95 21.67 26.12
C LEU A 9 12.91 20.57 26.36
N PHE A 10 11.75 20.90 26.92
CA PHE A 10 10.67 19.93 27.19
C PHE A 10 9.75 19.66 25.99
N LEU A 11 9.70 20.57 25.01
CA LEU A 11 8.84 20.43 23.83
C LEU A 11 9.46 19.62 22.68
N THR A 12 10.77 19.39 22.67
CA THR A 12 11.45 18.65 21.60
C THR A 12 11.41 17.12 21.78
N VAL A 13 11.09 16.64 22.98
CA VAL A 13 11.14 15.20 23.30
C VAL A 13 9.90 14.43 22.79
N VAL A 14 8.81 15.11 22.43
CA VAL A 14 7.53 14.46 22.06
C VAL A 14 7.45 14.09 20.56
N SER A 15 8.41 14.50 19.73
CA SER A 15 8.36 14.27 18.28
C SER A 15 9.03 12.97 17.79
N PHE A 16 9.69 12.21 18.68
CA PHE A 16 10.27 10.90 18.32
C PHE A 16 9.31 9.76 18.70
N GLY A 17 8.13 9.76 18.08
CA GLY A 17 7.10 8.75 18.27
C GLY A 17 6.82 7.92 17.02
N CYS A 18 7.43 6.74 16.97
CA CYS A 18 7.08 5.56 16.17
C CYS A 18 7.13 5.66 14.63
N SER A 19 8.29 5.34 14.05
CA SER A 19 8.31 4.72 12.73
C SER A 19 7.67 3.34 12.82
N LYS A 20 6.44 3.19 12.29
CA LYS A 20 5.87 1.87 12.02
C LYS A 20 6.69 1.24 10.90
N GLN A 21 7.74 0.50 11.28
CA GLN A 21 8.43 -0.42 10.38
C GLN A 21 7.41 -1.46 9.94
N SER A 22 6.84 -1.28 8.75
CA SER A 22 6.12 -2.34 8.06
C SER A 22 7.12 -3.48 7.88
N ARG A 23 7.03 -4.50 8.73
CA ARG A 23 7.72 -5.77 8.48
C ARG A 23 7.05 -6.37 7.26
N ILE A 24 7.62 -6.11 6.10
CA ILE A 24 7.43 -6.96 4.94
C ILE A 24 7.93 -8.33 5.37
N LYS A 25 6.98 -9.20 5.74
CA LYS A 25 7.25 -10.59 6.06
C LYS A 25 7.56 -11.25 4.72
N SER A 26 8.83 -11.61 4.51
CA SER A 26 9.24 -12.39 3.34
C SER A 26 8.39 -13.65 3.29
N ILE A 27 7.71 -13.87 2.16
CA ILE A 27 6.99 -15.11 1.92
C ILE A 27 8.06 -16.15 1.56
N GLU A 28 8.62 -16.82 2.57
CA GLU A 28 9.52 -17.96 2.34
C GLU A 28 8.70 -19.18 1.92
N VAL A 29 8.76 -19.51 0.63
CA VAL A 29 8.14 -20.72 0.08
C VAL A 29 9.22 -21.78 -0.13
N LYS A 30 9.15 -22.89 0.61
CA LYS A 30 9.93 -24.10 0.33
C LYS A 30 9.39 -24.74 -0.96
N GLU A 31 10.24 -24.81 -1.98
CA GLU A 31 10.09 -25.66 -3.17
C GLU A 31 8.74 -25.60 -3.90
N VAL A 32 8.34 -24.41 -4.35
CA VAL A 32 7.25 -24.29 -5.33
C VAL A 32 7.85 -23.99 -6.70
N LYS A 33 7.66 -24.91 -7.66
CA LYS A 33 8.08 -24.74 -9.06
C LYS A 33 7.42 -23.53 -9.73
N ASN A 34 6.22 -23.11 -9.28
CA ASN A 34 5.46 -21.96 -9.78
C ASN A 34 4.74 -21.23 -8.63
N PRO A 35 5.32 -20.17 -8.03
CA PRO A 35 4.72 -19.52 -6.88
C PRO A 35 3.39 -18.86 -7.27
N VAL A 36 2.33 -19.13 -6.49
CA VAL A 36 1.01 -18.50 -6.64
C VAL A 36 0.86 -17.44 -5.57
N VAL A 37 0.65 -16.19 -5.98
CA VAL A 37 0.40 -15.05 -5.08
C VAL A 37 -1.05 -14.61 -5.24
N SER A 38 -1.79 -14.64 -4.14
CA SER A 38 -3.13 -14.05 -4.10
C SER A 38 -3.03 -12.52 -4.15
N LEU A 39 -3.82 -11.89 -5.01
CA LEU A 39 -3.99 -10.43 -5.05
C LEU A 39 -5.28 -9.97 -4.36
N ASN A 40 -6.00 -10.87 -3.69
CA ASN A 40 -7.17 -10.49 -2.91
C ASN A 40 -6.76 -9.65 -1.69
N GLY A 41 -7.61 -8.68 -1.33
CA GLY A 41 -7.38 -7.82 -0.18
C GLY A 41 -7.70 -6.37 -0.48
N THR A 42 -7.01 -5.46 0.20
CA THR A 42 -7.22 -4.02 0.07
C THR A 42 -6.40 -3.43 -1.07
N TRP A 43 -7.09 -2.77 -1.98
CA TRP A 43 -6.52 -2.02 -3.11
C TRP A 43 -6.81 -0.53 -2.94
N LYS A 44 -6.04 0.29 -3.64
CA LYS A 44 -6.30 1.72 -3.75
C LYS A 44 -7.20 1.99 -4.93
N PHE A 45 -8.18 2.86 -4.75
CA PHE A 45 -9.30 3.05 -5.66
C PHE A 45 -9.60 4.55 -5.86
N SER A 46 -9.83 4.93 -7.11
CA SER A 46 -10.25 6.28 -7.45
C SER A 46 -11.32 6.27 -8.54
N MET A 47 -12.42 6.98 -8.28
CA MET A 47 -13.47 7.28 -9.26
C MET A 47 -13.10 8.43 -10.20
N THR A 48 -12.05 9.18 -9.86
CA THR A 48 -11.52 10.29 -10.63
C THR A 48 -10.01 10.12 -10.74
N PRO A 49 -9.54 9.06 -11.41
CA PRO A 49 -8.10 8.86 -11.56
C PRO A 49 -7.50 10.03 -12.35
N PRO A 50 -6.27 10.45 -12.01
CA PRO A 50 -5.54 11.43 -12.82
C PRO A 50 -5.23 10.85 -14.20
N GLU A 51 -4.85 11.71 -15.13
CA GLU A 51 -4.28 11.26 -16.40
C GLU A 51 -3.06 10.37 -16.15
N GLU A 52 -2.86 9.37 -17.02
CA GLU A 52 -1.73 8.43 -16.93
C GLU A 52 -1.63 7.66 -15.60
N PHE A 53 -2.74 7.42 -14.91
CA PHE A 53 -2.76 6.72 -13.61
C PHE A 53 -2.11 5.33 -13.59
N TRP A 54 -1.94 4.71 -14.77
CA TRP A 54 -1.31 3.42 -14.97
C TRP A 54 0.22 3.45 -14.86
N LYS A 55 0.84 4.63 -14.81
CA LYS A 55 2.29 4.74 -14.64
C LYS A 55 2.71 4.28 -13.23
N THR A 56 3.89 3.70 -13.13
CA THR A 56 4.45 3.19 -11.87
C THR A 56 4.60 4.31 -10.84
N ASP A 57 5.05 5.49 -11.26
CA ASP A 57 5.38 6.65 -10.42
C ASP A 57 4.17 7.50 -10.00
N THR A 58 2.97 7.24 -10.54
CA THR A 58 1.75 7.95 -10.09
C THR A 58 1.55 7.72 -8.59
N ASP A 59 1.49 8.80 -7.80
CA ASP A 59 1.16 8.74 -6.38
C ASP A 59 -0.33 8.44 -6.18
N PHE A 60 -0.60 7.39 -5.42
CA PHE A 60 -1.95 6.88 -5.15
C PHE A 60 -2.22 6.72 -3.65
N LYS A 61 -1.39 7.32 -2.79
CA LYS A 61 -1.54 7.22 -1.32
C LYS A 61 -2.87 7.78 -0.82
N ASN A 62 -3.34 8.86 -1.45
CA ASN A 62 -4.56 9.56 -1.08
C ASN A 62 -5.83 8.95 -1.70
N TRP A 63 -5.70 7.88 -2.49
CA TRP A 63 -6.84 7.16 -3.03
C TRP A 63 -7.55 6.38 -1.92
N SER A 64 -8.85 6.15 -2.12
CA SER A 64 -9.67 5.39 -1.18
C SER A 64 -9.25 3.93 -1.14
N ASP A 65 -9.50 3.25 -0.03
CA ASP A 65 -9.31 1.81 0.06
C ASP A 65 -10.58 1.08 -0.43
N ILE A 66 -10.40 -0.05 -1.12
CA ILE A 66 -11.50 -0.94 -1.55
C ILE A 66 -11.09 -2.41 -1.39
N LEU A 67 -12.04 -3.28 -1.06
CA LEU A 67 -11.82 -4.72 -0.99
C LEU A 67 -12.04 -5.38 -2.35
N VAL A 68 -11.11 -6.25 -2.72
CA VAL A 68 -11.15 -7.08 -3.93
C VAL A 68 -11.01 -8.56 -3.55
N PRO A 69 -11.90 -9.45 -4.04
CA PRO A 69 -13.08 -9.13 -4.85
C PRO A 69 -14.19 -8.46 -4.02
N GLY A 70 -14.98 -7.61 -4.67
CA GLY A 70 -16.11 -6.92 -4.07
C GLY A 70 -16.73 -5.93 -5.05
N GLU A 71 -18.03 -5.69 -4.94
CA GLU A 71 -18.74 -4.71 -5.77
C GLU A 71 -18.53 -3.29 -5.19
N CYS A 72 -18.33 -2.30 -6.05
CA CYS A 72 -17.96 -0.93 -5.67
C CYS A 72 -19.11 -0.16 -5.01
N GLN A 73 -20.31 -0.25 -5.55
CA GLN A 73 -21.50 0.45 -5.07
C GLN A 73 -21.89 -0.03 -3.66
N MET A 74 -21.78 -1.32 -3.40
CA MET A 74 -21.95 -1.95 -2.08
C MET A 74 -20.90 -1.50 -1.06
N GLN A 75 -19.75 -1.04 -1.52
CA GLN A 75 -18.67 -0.49 -0.69
C GLN A 75 -18.74 1.05 -0.55
N GLY A 76 -19.79 1.69 -1.08
CA GLY A 76 -20.03 3.12 -0.93
C GLY A 76 -19.52 3.99 -2.08
N PHE A 77 -19.04 3.40 -3.18
CA PHE A 77 -18.58 4.13 -4.36
C PHE A 77 -19.68 4.20 -5.42
N ALA A 78 -20.23 5.40 -5.63
CA ALA A 78 -21.33 5.63 -6.57
C ALA A 78 -20.86 5.60 -8.04
N ILE A 79 -20.59 4.41 -8.58
CA ILE A 79 -20.13 4.22 -9.96
C ILE A 79 -21.11 4.89 -10.93
N LYS A 80 -20.56 5.73 -11.82
CA LYS A 80 -21.31 6.41 -12.87
C LYS A 80 -21.17 5.64 -14.17
N HIS A 81 -22.25 5.60 -14.94
CA HIS A 81 -22.21 5.07 -16.29
C HIS A 81 -21.24 5.89 -17.14
N ASP A 82 -20.55 5.20 -18.05
CA ASP A 82 -19.60 5.77 -19.00
C ASP A 82 -18.44 6.58 -18.40
N GLN A 83 -18.18 6.43 -17.09
CA GLN A 83 -17.02 7.01 -16.42
C GLN A 83 -16.07 5.92 -15.95
N SER A 84 -14.80 6.04 -16.35
CA SER A 84 -13.75 5.15 -15.88
C SER A 84 -13.40 5.41 -14.41
N TYR A 85 -13.03 4.34 -13.72
CA TYR A 85 -12.45 4.35 -12.39
C TYR A 85 -11.24 3.42 -12.37
N ALA A 86 -10.35 3.59 -11.40
CA ALA A 86 -9.07 2.90 -11.37
C ALA A 86 -8.83 2.18 -10.05
N TYR A 87 -8.08 1.09 -10.14
CA TYR A 87 -7.48 0.39 -9.01
C TYR A 87 -5.96 0.42 -9.14
N LYS A 88 -5.25 0.50 -8.02
CA LYS A 88 -3.80 0.37 -7.96
C LYS A 88 -3.41 -0.40 -6.70
N HIS A 89 -2.44 -1.30 -6.84
CA HIS A 89 -1.95 -2.13 -5.73
C HIS A 89 -0.49 -2.49 -5.99
N ASP A 90 0.36 -2.21 -5.01
CA ASP A 90 1.76 -2.64 -5.03
C ASP A 90 1.86 -4.01 -4.37
N PHE A 91 2.42 -4.98 -5.09
CA PHE A 91 2.71 -6.31 -4.55
C PHE A 91 4.16 -6.69 -4.83
N LEU A 92 4.68 -7.60 -4.01
CA LEU A 92 6.03 -8.12 -4.17
C LEU A 92 6.02 -9.38 -5.03
N ILE A 93 6.94 -9.42 -5.98
CA ILE A 93 7.21 -10.63 -6.73
C ILE A 93 8.08 -11.54 -5.85
N PRO A 94 7.67 -12.80 -5.60
CA PRO A 94 8.46 -13.74 -4.82
C PRO A 94 9.74 -14.12 -5.57
N GLU A 95 10.84 -14.32 -4.83
CA GLU A 95 12.10 -14.79 -5.40
C GLU A 95 11.95 -16.20 -5.99
N PHE A 96 12.44 -16.42 -7.22
CA PHE A 96 12.55 -17.74 -7.81
C PHE A 96 13.88 -18.37 -7.38
N LYS A 97 13.84 -19.56 -6.77
CA LYS A 97 15.04 -20.34 -6.46
C LYS A 97 15.19 -21.45 -7.49
N GLU A 98 16.20 -21.34 -8.36
CA GLU A 98 16.55 -22.42 -9.28
C GLU A 98 17.02 -23.64 -8.49
N VAL A 99 16.27 -24.74 -8.58
CA VAL A 99 16.68 -26.03 -8.04
C VAL A 99 17.70 -26.63 -9.01
N LYS A 100 18.98 -26.63 -8.64
CA LYS A 100 20.00 -27.38 -9.37
C LYS A 100 19.71 -28.87 -9.20
N SER A 101 19.40 -29.57 -10.29
CA SER A 101 19.30 -31.04 -10.29
C SER A 101 20.70 -31.63 -10.04
N SER A 102 20.88 -32.28 -8.89
CA SER A 102 22.01 -33.18 -8.63
C SER A 102 21.82 -34.51 -9.34
#